data_AF-A0A975IV06-F1
#
_entry.id   AF-A0A975IV06-F1
#
_cell.length_a   1.000
_cell.length_b   1.000
_cell.length_c   1.000
_cell.angle_alpha   90.00
_cell.angle_beta   90.00
_cell.angle_gamma   90.00
#
_symmetry.space_group_name_H-M   'P 1'
#
loop_
_entity.id
_entity.type
_entity.pdbx_description
1 polymer ?
#
loop_
_entity_poly.entity_id
_entity_poly.type
_entity_poly.pdbx_seq_one_letter_code
_entity_poly.pdbx_strand_id
1 'polypeptide(L)'
;MIRKPGLIAGAAIALLAGCASTPDVAPPSVMHTVEVPTPVRCRPDLGPEPDYPDTDEALRAAPDLFSRVRLLLAGRMLRIARDQQKTAALAACAG
;
A
#
# COMPACT_ATOMS: atom_id res chain seq x y z
N MET A 1 51.05 72.13 -16.39
CA MET A 1 50.81 71.24 -15.23
C MET A 1 49.30 71.23 -15.02
N ILE A 2 48.58 70.10 -15.08
CA ILE A 2 48.39 69.13 -14.00
C ILE A 2 47.83 67.82 -14.62
N ARG A 3 48.60 66.72 -14.60
CA ARG A 3 48.08 65.36 -14.85
C ARG A 3 47.55 64.82 -13.52
N LYS A 4 46.25 64.50 -13.41
CA LYS A 4 45.66 63.85 -12.22
C LYS A 4 45.57 62.33 -12.45
N PRO A 5 46.52 61.52 -11.96
CA PRO A 5 46.52 60.06 -12.18
C PRO A 5 45.51 59.30 -11.29
N GLY A 6 44.81 59.98 -10.38
CA GLY A 6 43.93 59.35 -9.38
C GLY A 6 42.55 58.91 -9.87
N LEU A 7 42.10 59.34 -11.06
CA LEU A 7 40.72 59.08 -11.49
C LEU A 7 40.53 57.65 -12.06
N ILE A 8 41.59 57.07 -12.63
CA ILE A 8 41.52 55.76 -13.30
C ILE A 8 41.58 54.62 -12.26
N ALA A 9 42.32 54.81 -11.16
CA ALA A 9 42.44 53.81 -10.10
C ALA A 9 41.13 53.62 -9.30
N GLY A 10 40.33 54.67 -9.12
CA GLY A 10 39.06 54.59 -8.40
C GLY A 10 37.97 53.81 -9.14
N ALA A 11 37.90 53.94 -10.47
CA ALA A 11 36.90 53.26 -11.28
C ALA A 11 37.14 51.73 -11.36
N ALA A 12 38.40 51.29 -11.33
CA ALA A 12 38.74 49.87 -11.34
C ALA A 12 38.31 49.16 -10.05
N ILE A 13 38.42 49.80 -8.89
CA ILE A 13 38.06 49.19 -7.59
C ILE A 13 36.54 49.02 -7.45
N ALA A 14 35.75 49.96 -8.00
CA ALA A 14 34.29 49.88 -7.96
C ALA A 14 33.70 48.75 -8.82
N LEU A 15 34.39 48.37 -9.91
CA LEU A 15 33.94 47.30 -10.81
C LEU A 15 34.15 45.90 -10.23
N LEU A 16 35.13 45.69 -9.35
CA LEU A 16 35.37 44.38 -8.72
C LEU A 16 34.44 44.10 -7.52
N ALA A 17 33.86 45.13 -6.89
CA ALA A 17 32.95 44.96 -5.75
C ALA A 17 31.59 44.36 -6.14
N GLY A 18 31.21 44.44 -7.44
CA GLY A 18 29.93 43.93 -7.95
C GLY A 18 29.82 42.40 -7.99
N CYS A 19 30.94 41.66 -8.03
CA CYS A 19 30.91 40.20 -8.13
C CYS A 19 30.81 39.47 -6.78
N ALA A 20 30.99 40.17 -5.65
CA ALA A 20 30.93 39.57 -4.31
C ALA A 20 29.52 39.64 -3.67
N SER A 21 28.53 40.20 -4.37
CA SER A 21 27.21 40.49 -3.83
C SER A 21 26.10 39.66 -4.48
N THR A 22 26.28 38.34 -4.53
CA THR A 22 25.14 37.42 -4.66
C THR A 22 24.85 36.83 -3.28
N PRO A 23 23.86 37.34 -2.53
CA PRO A 23 23.47 36.70 -1.29
C PRO A 23 22.91 35.33 -1.62
N ASP A 24 23.51 34.29 -1.03
CA ASP A 24 23.08 32.90 -1.13
C ASP A 24 21.80 32.71 -0.30
N VAL A 25 20.70 33.30 -0.77
CA VAL A 25 19.37 33.11 -0.17
C VAL A 25 18.82 31.83 -0.75
N ALA A 26 19.11 30.71 -0.08
CA ALA A 26 18.45 29.45 -0.38
C ALA A 26 16.93 29.67 -0.29
N PRO A 27 16.15 29.30 -1.33
CA PRO A 27 14.71 29.41 -1.28
C PRO A 27 14.17 28.62 -0.07
N PRO A 28 13.08 29.09 0.58
CA PRO A 28 12.50 28.37 1.70
C PRO A 28 12.12 26.96 1.26
N SER A 29 12.56 25.95 2.01
CA SER A 29 12.21 24.56 1.73
C SER A 29 10.70 24.38 1.94
N VAL A 30 10.00 24.11 0.84
CA VAL A 30 8.57 23.77 0.88
C VAL A 30 8.47 22.27 1.12
N MET A 31 7.90 21.88 2.25
CA MET A 31 7.60 20.48 2.55
C MET A 31 6.38 20.05 1.75
N HIS A 32 6.54 19.01 0.94
CA HIS A 32 5.44 18.35 0.24
C HIS A 32 5.23 16.95 0.82
N THR A 33 3.99 16.67 1.25
CA THR A 33 3.60 15.31 1.59
C THR A 33 3.29 14.55 0.30
N VAL A 34 3.98 13.44 0.08
CA VAL A 34 3.71 12.52 -1.03
C VAL A 34 3.13 11.25 -0.43
N GLU A 35 1.87 10.96 -0.76
CA GLU A 35 1.26 9.68 -0.42
C GLU A 35 1.84 8.59 -1.32
N VAL A 36 2.60 7.66 -0.72
CA VAL A 36 3.15 6.50 -1.41
C VAL A 36 2.17 5.34 -1.23
N PRO A 37 1.59 4.79 -2.32
CA PRO A 37 0.70 3.64 -2.21
C PRO A 37 1.50 2.44 -1.65
N THR A 38 1.06 1.95 -0.50
CA THR A 38 1.64 0.77 0.14
C THR A 38 0.84 -0.47 -0.25
N PRO A 39 1.47 -1.52 -0.82
CA PRO A 39 0.76 -2.73 -1.17
C PRO A 39 0.30 -3.44 0.10
N VAL A 40 -1.01 -3.51 0.30
CA VAL A 40 -1.62 -4.27 1.40
C VAL A 40 -1.95 -5.68 0.93
N ARG A 41 -1.79 -6.66 1.82
CA ARG A 41 -2.24 -8.04 1.53
C ARG A 41 -3.77 -8.04 1.43
N CYS A 42 -4.30 -8.51 0.30
CA CYS A 42 -5.73 -8.74 0.18
C CYS A 42 -6.19 -9.77 1.22
N ARG A 43 -7.13 -9.38 2.07
CA ARG A 43 -7.70 -10.23 3.13
C ARG A 43 -9.22 -10.12 3.07
N PRO A 44 -9.88 -10.86 2.16
CA PRO A 44 -11.32 -10.82 2.02
C PRO A 44 -11.98 -11.42 3.26
N ASP A 45 -13.07 -10.81 3.71
CA ASP A 45 -13.92 -11.36 4.76
C ASP A 45 -14.94 -12.32 4.12
N LEU A 46 -14.88 -13.59 4.51
CA LEU A 46 -15.78 -14.64 4.03
C LEU A 46 -16.92 -14.93 5.02
N GLY A 47 -16.97 -14.20 6.13
CA GLY A 47 -17.86 -14.50 7.25
C GLY A 47 -17.42 -15.73 8.05
N PRO A 48 -18.27 -16.18 8.99
CA PRO A 48 -17.96 -17.33 9.85
C PRO A 48 -17.82 -18.61 9.04
N GLU A 49 -17.05 -19.59 9.54
CA GLU A 49 -16.98 -20.92 8.93
C GLU A 49 -18.35 -21.63 9.02
N PRO A 50 -18.77 -22.42 8.01
CA PRO A 50 -20.03 -23.15 8.09
C PRO A 50 -19.97 -24.24 9.16
N ASP A 51 -21.09 -24.46 9.85
CA ASP A 51 -21.24 -25.59 10.76
C ASP A 51 -21.39 -26.89 9.95
N TYR A 52 -20.29 -27.62 9.77
CA TYR A 52 -20.29 -28.87 9.01
C TYR A 52 -21.00 -29.98 9.80
N PRO A 53 -22.10 -30.56 9.27
CA PRO A 53 -22.89 -31.56 9.99
C PRO A 53 -22.24 -32.95 10.04
N ASP A 54 -21.20 -33.19 9.25
CA ASP A 54 -20.53 -34.47 9.11
C ASP A 54 -19.26 -34.58 9.96
N THR A 55 -19.35 -34.18 11.23
CA THR A 55 -18.25 -34.39 12.18
C THR A 55 -18.01 -35.88 12.42
N ASP A 56 -16.80 -36.23 12.85
CA ASP A 56 -16.46 -37.63 13.17
C ASP A 56 -17.40 -38.21 14.23
N GLU A 57 -17.79 -37.40 15.22
CA GLU A 57 -18.77 -37.77 16.25
C GLU A 57 -20.14 -38.04 15.64
N ALA A 58 -20.64 -37.14 14.79
CA ALA A 58 -21.96 -37.26 14.17
C ALA A 58 -22.02 -38.47 13.21
N LEU A 59 -20.94 -38.71 12.46
CA LEU A 59 -20.83 -39.87 11.59
C LEU A 59 -20.78 -41.18 12.39
N ARG A 60 -20.02 -41.24 13.50
CA ARG A 60 -19.99 -42.41 14.40
C ARG A 60 -21.33 -42.66 15.07
N ALA A 61 -22.03 -41.61 15.48
CA ALA A 61 -23.33 -41.69 16.15
C ALA A 61 -24.51 -41.95 15.20
N ALA A 62 -24.31 -41.89 13.88
CA ALA A 62 -25.38 -42.14 12.92
C ALA A 62 -25.97 -43.55 13.10
N PRO A 63 -27.31 -43.68 13.16
CA PRO A 63 -27.97 -44.95 13.48
C PRO A 63 -27.83 -46.00 12.37
N ASP A 64 -27.56 -45.57 11.14
CA ASP A 64 -27.47 -46.43 9.96
C ASP A 64 -26.64 -45.76 8.85
N LEU A 65 -26.32 -46.52 7.80
CA LEU A 65 -25.50 -46.04 6.69
C LEU A 65 -26.17 -44.91 5.90
N PHE A 66 -27.50 -44.97 5.71
CA PHE A 66 -28.24 -43.94 4.99
C PHE A 66 -28.19 -42.60 5.75
N SER A 67 -28.40 -42.62 7.06
CA SER A 67 -28.24 -41.46 7.93
C SER A 67 -26.82 -40.88 7.87
N ARG A 68 -25.79 -41.74 7.87
CA ARG A 68 -24.39 -41.33 7.73
C ARG A 68 -24.11 -40.66 6.37
N VAL A 69 -24.58 -41.25 5.27
CA VAL A 69 -24.40 -40.70 3.92
C VAL A 69 -25.11 -39.35 3.77
N ARG A 70 -26.29 -39.19 4.39
CA ARG A 70 -27.01 -37.90 4.38
C ARG A 70 -26.17 -36.79 5.03
N LEU A 71 -25.51 -37.06 6.16
CA LEU A 71 -24.59 -36.10 6.79
C LEU A 71 -23.43 -35.75 5.85
N LEU A 72 -22.77 -36.76 5.27
CA LEU A 72 -21.65 -36.55 4.33
C LEU A 72 -22.05 -35.70 3.13
N LEU A 73 -23.24 -35.94 2.55
CA LEU A 73 -23.75 -35.15 1.43
C LEU A 73 -24.02 -33.69 1.84
N ALA A 74 -24.62 -33.48 3.01
CA ALA A 74 -24.84 -32.13 3.53
C ALA A 74 -23.50 -31.39 3.76
N GLY A 75 -22.52 -32.03 4.38
CA GLY A 75 -21.18 -31.46 4.57
C GLY A 75 -20.48 -31.16 3.25
N ARG A 76 -20.59 -32.05 2.25
CA ARG A 76 -20.05 -31.84 0.91
C ARG A 76 -20.64 -30.60 0.23
N MET A 77 -21.95 -30.40 0.32
CA MET A 77 -22.60 -29.23 -0.26
C MET A 77 -22.07 -27.92 0.34
N LEU A 78 -21.87 -27.89 1.67
CA LEU A 78 -21.31 -26.72 2.34
C LEU A 78 -19.86 -26.44 1.92
N ARG A 79 -19.02 -27.48 1.79
CA ARG A 79 -17.63 -27.31 1.33
C ARG A 79 -17.57 -26.78 -0.10
N ILE A 80 -18.40 -27.31 -1.00
CA ILE A 80 -18.48 -26.79 -2.39
C ILE A 80 -18.87 -25.31 -2.38
N ALA A 81 -19.86 -24.92 -1.59
CA ALA A 81 -20.28 -23.52 -1.49
C ALA A 81 -19.18 -22.61 -0.92
N ARG A 82 -18.49 -23.05 0.14
CA ARG A 82 -17.37 -22.32 0.74
C ARG A 82 -16.19 -22.20 -0.23
N ASP A 83 -15.90 -23.23 -1.02
CA ASP A 83 -14.85 -23.17 -2.03
C ASP A 83 -15.19 -22.18 -3.14
N GLN A 84 -16.45 -22.11 -3.58
CA GLN A 84 -16.90 -21.09 -4.53
C GLN A 84 -16.72 -19.67 -3.97
N GLN A 85 -17.06 -19.44 -2.70
CA GLN A 85 -16.83 -18.16 -2.03
C GLN A 85 -15.34 -17.81 -1.98
N LYS A 86 -14.48 -18.77 -1.60
CA LYS A 86 -13.02 -18.58 -1.59
C LYS A 86 -12.48 -18.25 -2.98
N THR A 87 -12.91 -18.99 -4.01
CA THR A 87 -12.50 -18.74 -5.40
C THR A 87 -12.91 -17.35 -5.86
N ALA A 88 -14.16 -16.93 -5.60
CA ALA A 88 -14.62 -15.59 -5.95
C ALA A 88 -13.83 -14.49 -5.21
N ALA A 89 -13.55 -14.69 -3.93
CA ALA A 89 -12.77 -13.75 -3.13
C ALA A 89 -11.31 -13.65 -3.59
N LEU A 90 -10.68 -14.77 -3.95
CA LEU A 90 -9.34 -14.77 -4.53
C LEU A 90 -9.30 -14.09 -5.90
N ALA A 91 -10.33 -14.31 -6.73
CA ALA A 91 -10.44 -13.62 -8.02
C ALA A 91 -10.57 -12.10 -7.83
N ALA A 92 -11.36 -11.63 -6.86
CA ALA A 92 -11.46 -10.21 -6.53
C ALA A 92 -10.12 -9.62 -6.02
N CYS A 93 -9.31 -10.43 -5.33
CA CYS A 93 -7.98 -10.03 -4.88
C CYS A 93 -6.94 -9.98 -6.00
N ALA A 94 -7.15 -10.68 -7.12
CA ALA A 94 -6.14 -10.85 -8.15
C ALA A 94 -5.95 -9.61 -9.05
N GLY A 95 -6.92 -8.68 -9.08
CA GLY A 95 -6.85 -7.42 -9.82
C GLY A 95 -6.90 -7.61 -11.34
#